data_AF-A0A9D6IJN5-F1
#
_entry.id   AF-A0A9D6IJN5-F1
#
_cell.length_a   1.000
_cell.length_b   1.000
_cell.length_c   1.000
_cell.angle_alpha   90.00
_cell.angle_beta   90.00
_cell.angle_gamma   90.00
#
_symmetry.space_group_name_H-M   'P 1'
#
loop_
_entity.id
_entity.type
_entity.pdbx_description
1 polymer ?
#
loop_
_entity_poly.entity_id
_entity_poly.type
_entity_poly.pdbx_seq_one_letter_code
_entity_poly.pdbx_strand_id
1 'polypeptide(L)'
;MFQKIRFFCGAGMIACLFLTAQSGCTRAKHDHGKTTKSEHVHGKTGPHGGPFADWDDKFHAEFTINYAEKQVVVYILDDKAKAAPKIDAGKITEMKLTVKDAKPPLVIDLKHDAKLSGAQGIAFVATHDYFGKPVDIDGHISGKVDGKPYGDDFSYQAPKNARIFLVPSKLYSLADIKANGGTTPDVKFAGKAFMREGVPQLKAGDKVCPITKKRADAECIWVINGQRYEFCCPPCIGRLLQKARDEPSVVKKASEYLHEGS
;
A
#
# COMPACT_ATOMS: atom_id res chain seq x y z
N MET A 1 8.87 -43.66 25.19
CA MET A 1 9.89 -44.39 24.41
C MET A 1 10.68 -43.34 23.64
N PHE A 2 11.80 -42.87 24.21
CA PHE A 2 12.59 -41.76 23.67
C PHE A 2 13.81 -42.33 22.95
N GLN A 3 13.89 -42.11 21.63
CA GLN A 3 15.03 -42.56 20.82
C GLN A 3 15.98 -41.38 20.57
N LYS A 4 17.16 -41.45 21.21
CA LYS A 4 18.27 -40.52 21.06
C LYS A 4 18.95 -40.76 19.71
N ILE A 5 19.05 -39.73 18.87
CA ILE A 5 19.91 -39.70 17.69
C ILE A 5 21.20 -38.95 18.07
N ARG A 6 22.33 -39.65 18.04
CA ARG A 6 23.68 -39.10 18.12
C ARG A 6 24.22 -38.99 16.69
N PHE A 7 24.63 -37.80 16.27
CA PHE A 7 25.41 -37.63 15.04
C PHE A 7 26.82 -37.16 15.39
N PHE A 8 27.77 -37.80 14.70
CA PHE A 8 29.21 -37.76 14.92
C PHE A 8 29.82 -36.41 14.53
N CYS A 9 30.79 -35.98 15.32
CA CYS A 9 31.73 -34.91 15.02
C CYS A 9 32.84 -35.48 14.13
N GLY A 10 33.04 -34.90 12.94
CA GLY A 10 34.12 -35.24 12.03
C GLY A 10 34.92 -33.98 11.70
N ALA A 11 36.06 -33.82 12.37
CA ALA A 11 37.07 -32.80 12.08
C ALA A 11 38.10 -33.38 11.12
N GLY A 12 38.44 -32.62 10.07
CA GLY A 12 39.60 -32.93 9.22
C GLY A 12 39.53 -32.23 7.87
N MET A 13 40.37 -31.21 7.66
CA MET A 13 41.15 -30.96 6.43
C MET A 13 41.99 -29.70 6.64
N ILE A 14 43.31 -29.86 6.79
CA ILE A 14 44.34 -29.72 5.74
C ILE A 14 44.62 -28.25 5.41
N ALA A 15 45.75 -27.78 5.94
CA ALA A 15 46.47 -26.59 5.50
C ALA A 15 47.22 -26.90 4.20
N CYS A 16 47.12 -26.00 3.22
CA CYS A 16 48.06 -25.90 2.11
C CYS A 16 48.36 -24.43 1.84
N LEU A 17 49.58 -24.01 2.20
CA LEU A 17 50.21 -22.80 1.71
C LEU A 17 50.58 -23.01 0.24
N PHE A 18 50.12 -22.10 -0.63
CA PHE A 18 50.77 -21.84 -1.91
C PHE A 18 50.92 -20.33 -2.07
N LEU A 19 52.16 -19.86 -2.00
CA LEU A 19 52.58 -18.58 -2.57
C LEU A 19 52.65 -18.74 -4.09
N THR A 20 51.92 -17.92 -4.83
CA THR A 20 52.31 -17.53 -6.19
C THR A 20 52.09 -16.03 -6.38
N ALA A 21 53.18 -15.34 -6.71
CA ALA A 21 53.17 -13.98 -7.21
C ALA A 21 52.89 -14.01 -8.71
N GLN A 22 51.92 -13.23 -9.19
CA GLN A 22 51.84 -12.80 -10.59
C GLN A 22 51.35 -11.35 -10.68
N SER A 23 52.27 -10.54 -11.22
CA SER A 23 52.15 -9.52 -12.27
C SER A 23 50.75 -9.02 -12.67
N GLY A 24 50.66 -7.70 -12.77
CA GLY A 24 49.43 -6.96 -13.03
C GLY A 24 48.77 -7.18 -14.40
N CYS A 25 47.46 -6.95 -14.39
CA CYS A 25 46.66 -6.51 -15.53
C CYS A 25 45.74 -5.40 -15.01
N THR A 26 45.87 -4.23 -15.61
CA THR A 26 44.98 -3.07 -15.46
C THR A 26 43.54 -3.51 -15.71
N ARG A 27 42.74 -3.49 -14.65
CA ARG A 27 41.31 -3.78 -14.71
C ARG A 27 40.63 -2.59 -15.42
N ALA A 28 40.34 -2.77 -16.71
CA ALA A 28 39.38 -1.93 -17.41
C ALA A 28 38.09 -1.94 -16.58
N LYS A 29 37.74 -0.78 -16.04
CA LYS A 29 36.41 -0.55 -15.48
C LYS A 29 35.44 -0.71 -16.65
N HIS A 30 34.69 -1.80 -16.66
CA HIS A 30 33.42 -1.83 -17.37
C HIS A 30 32.54 -0.77 -16.72
N ASP A 31 32.59 0.42 -17.31
CA ASP A 31 31.60 1.45 -17.13
C ASP A 31 30.30 0.86 -17.66
N HIS A 32 29.46 0.37 -16.76
CA HIS A 32 28.06 0.14 -17.08
C HIS A 32 27.51 1.51 -17.46
N GLY A 33 27.41 1.75 -18.77
CA GLY A 33 26.78 2.91 -19.36
C GLY A 33 25.48 3.16 -18.61
N LYS A 34 25.54 4.15 -17.72
CA LYS A 34 24.39 4.76 -17.10
C LYS A 34 23.70 5.46 -18.26
N THR A 35 22.78 4.75 -18.92
CA THR A 35 21.77 5.37 -19.77
C THR A 35 21.12 6.42 -18.89
N THR A 36 21.52 7.67 -19.11
CA THR A 36 20.90 8.84 -18.54
C THR A 36 19.49 8.85 -19.08
N LYS A 37 18.55 8.23 -18.35
CA LYS A 37 17.14 8.58 -18.44
C LYS A 37 17.10 10.09 -18.22
N SER A 38 16.71 10.81 -19.27
CA SER A 38 16.38 12.23 -19.22
C SER A 38 15.48 12.45 -18.00
N GLU A 39 15.84 13.35 -17.09
CA GLU A 39 15.04 13.66 -15.90
C GLU A 39 13.75 14.37 -16.35
N HIS A 40 12.73 13.60 -16.72
CA HIS A 40 11.38 14.12 -16.91
C HIS A 40 10.74 14.30 -15.52
N VAL A 41 10.68 15.57 -15.09
CA VAL A 41 10.23 15.97 -13.74
C VAL A 41 8.71 15.90 -13.66
N HIS A 42 8.17 14.72 -13.37
CA HIS A 42 6.78 14.54 -12.93
C HIS A 42 6.76 14.07 -11.47
N GLY A 43 5.63 14.26 -10.78
CA GLY A 43 5.51 13.94 -9.34
C GLY A 43 5.83 12.47 -9.08
N LYS A 44 6.25 12.10 -7.87
CA LYS A 44 6.61 10.71 -7.52
C LYS A 44 5.43 9.73 -7.50
N THR A 45 4.20 10.22 -7.64
CA THR A 45 2.96 9.45 -7.53
C THR A 45 1.95 9.95 -8.56
N GLY A 46 1.13 9.05 -9.07
CA GLY A 46 0.04 9.39 -9.98
C GLY A 46 -1.21 9.93 -9.24
N PRO A 47 -2.30 10.18 -9.98
CA PRO A 47 -3.55 10.74 -9.44
C PRO A 47 -4.23 9.87 -8.39
N HIS A 48 -3.91 8.57 -8.35
CA HIS A 48 -4.47 7.61 -7.40
C HIS A 48 -3.53 7.35 -6.20
N GLY A 49 -2.41 8.08 -6.12
CA GLY A 49 -1.43 7.99 -5.03
C GLY A 49 -0.49 6.79 -5.12
N GLY A 50 -0.47 6.08 -6.26
CA GLY A 50 0.42 4.96 -6.54
C GLY A 50 1.74 5.39 -7.18
N PRO A 51 2.80 4.57 -7.10
CA PRO A 51 3.98 4.72 -7.95
C PRO A 51 3.63 4.38 -9.40
N PHE A 52 4.44 4.82 -10.35
CA PHE A 52 4.29 4.45 -11.76
C PHE A 52 5.55 3.83 -12.35
N ALA A 53 5.33 2.95 -13.32
CA ALA A 53 6.31 2.54 -14.32
C ALA A 53 6.26 3.54 -15.50
N ASP A 54 7.42 3.94 -16.00
CA ASP A 54 7.57 4.95 -17.07
C ASP A 54 7.67 4.28 -18.44
N TRP A 55 6.76 4.62 -19.35
CA TRP A 55 6.63 3.99 -20.66
C TRP A 55 7.05 4.97 -21.77
N ASP A 56 8.36 5.19 -21.85
CA ASP A 56 9.05 6.08 -22.81
C ASP A 56 8.52 7.53 -22.79
N ASP A 57 8.22 8.10 -21.61
CA ASP A 57 7.66 9.45 -21.43
C ASP A 57 6.31 9.71 -22.13
N LYS A 58 5.75 8.71 -22.83
CA LYS A 58 4.50 8.83 -23.59
C LYS A 58 3.30 8.41 -22.77
N PHE A 59 3.50 7.42 -21.92
CA PHE A 59 2.49 6.89 -21.01
C PHE A 59 3.14 6.62 -19.67
N HIS A 60 2.31 6.53 -18.64
CA HIS A 60 2.74 6.04 -17.33
C HIS A 60 1.76 4.98 -16.86
N ALA A 61 2.27 3.91 -16.26
CA ALA A 61 1.44 2.85 -15.68
C ALA A 61 1.48 2.96 -14.15
N GLU A 62 0.46 3.58 -13.56
CA GLU A 62 0.36 3.76 -12.11
C GLU A 62 -0.19 2.51 -11.42
N PHE A 63 0.52 2.01 -10.41
CA PHE A 63 0.17 0.83 -9.64
C PHE A 63 -0.55 1.20 -8.34
N THR A 64 -1.71 0.59 -8.09
CA THR A 64 -2.44 0.72 -6.82
C THR A 64 -2.97 -0.62 -6.34
N ILE A 65 -3.24 -0.72 -5.03
CA ILE A 65 -3.81 -1.93 -4.42
C ILE A 65 -5.05 -1.56 -3.62
N ASN A 66 -6.17 -2.23 -3.93
CA ASN A 66 -7.29 -2.36 -3.02
C ASN A 66 -7.09 -3.64 -2.18
N TYR A 67 -6.51 -3.49 -1.00
CA TYR A 67 -6.19 -4.62 -0.13
C TYR A 67 -7.42 -5.40 0.33
N ALA A 68 -8.54 -4.70 0.49
CA ALA A 68 -9.77 -5.28 0.98
C ALA A 68 -10.42 -6.21 -0.06
N GLU A 69 -10.36 -5.82 -1.33
CA GLU A 69 -10.81 -6.63 -2.47
C GLU A 69 -9.72 -7.56 -3.01
N LYS A 70 -8.50 -7.50 -2.44
CA LYS A 70 -7.31 -8.22 -2.89
C LYS A 70 -7.06 -7.96 -4.39
N GLN A 71 -7.32 -6.74 -4.82
CA GLN A 71 -7.30 -6.32 -6.21
C GLN A 71 -6.13 -5.36 -6.43
N VAL A 72 -5.36 -5.63 -7.47
CA VAL A 72 -4.45 -4.65 -8.04
C VAL A 72 -5.17 -3.88 -9.15
N VAL A 73 -4.91 -2.58 -9.22
CA VAL A 73 -5.34 -1.74 -10.35
C VAL A 73 -4.11 -1.04 -10.92
N VAL A 74 -3.89 -1.21 -12.21
CA VAL A 74 -2.93 -0.45 -13.00
C VAL A 74 -3.69 0.56 -13.84
N TYR A 75 -3.41 1.85 -13.65
CA TYR A 75 -3.97 2.91 -14.47
C TYR A 75 -2.97 3.33 -15.53
N ILE A 76 -3.39 3.30 -16.80
CA ILE A 76 -2.60 3.91 -17.89
C ILE A 76 -2.94 5.39 -17.95
N LEU A 77 -1.90 6.20 -17.83
CA LEU A 77 -1.92 7.66 -17.79
C LEU A 77 -1.23 8.25 -19.02
N ASP A 78 -1.47 9.54 -19.24
CA ASP A 78 -0.84 10.35 -20.26
C ASP A 78 0.66 10.60 -20.01
N ASP A 79 1.28 11.36 -20.91
CA ASP A 79 2.68 11.80 -20.89
C ASP A 79 3.03 12.62 -19.64
N LYS A 80 2.03 13.13 -18.92
CA LYS A 80 2.22 13.96 -17.72
C LYS A 80 1.92 13.21 -16.43
N ALA A 81 1.55 11.93 -16.51
CA ALA A 81 1.10 11.12 -15.39
C ALA A 81 -0.05 11.77 -14.59
N LYS A 82 -0.99 12.45 -15.28
CA LYS A 82 -2.06 13.23 -14.61
C LYS A 82 -3.47 12.86 -15.05
N ALA A 83 -3.64 12.33 -16.25
CA ALA A 83 -4.96 12.04 -16.81
C ALA A 83 -4.93 10.76 -17.67
N ALA A 84 -6.11 10.28 -18.05
CA ALA A 84 -6.21 9.24 -19.05
C ALA A 84 -5.69 9.73 -20.42
N PRO A 85 -4.90 8.90 -21.14
CA PRO A 85 -4.48 9.24 -22.49
C PRO A 85 -5.68 9.25 -23.45
N LYS A 86 -5.58 10.05 -24.52
CA LYS A 86 -6.57 10.09 -25.60
C LYS A 86 -6.36 8.91 -26.56
N ILE A 87 -6.62 7.70 -26.08
CA ILE A 87 -6.57 6.46 -26.87
C ILE A 87 -7.76 5.56 -26.51
N ASP A 88 -8.22 4.78 -27.48
CA ASP A 88 -9.20 3.72 -27.25
C ASP A 88 -8.62 2.64 -26.32
N ALA A 89 -9.35 2.27 -25.27
CA ALA A 89 -8.90 1.26 -24.30
C ALA A 89 -8.66 -0.12 -24.93
N GLY A 90 -9.37 -0.46 -26.01
CA GLY A 90 -9.17 -1.70 -26.77
C GLY A 90 -7.85 -1.75 -27.55
N LYS A 91 -7.16 -0.62 -27.71
CA LYS A 91 -5.79 -0.57 -28.24
C LYS A 91 -4.71 -0.84 -27.19
N ILE A 92 -5.10 -0.97 -25.92
CA ILE A 92 -4.20 -1.33 -24.83
C ILE A 92 -4.41 -2.81 -24.52
N THR A 93 -3.45 -3.63 -24.87
CA THR A 93 -3.57 -5.10 -24.85
C THR A 93 -2.38 -5.75 -24.14
N GLU A 94 -2.50 -7.04 -23.83
CA GLU A 94 -1.41 -7.84 -23.24
C GLU A 94 -0.86 -7.26 -21.92
N MET A 95 -1.72 -6.58 -21.16
CA MET A 95 -1.36 -5.99 -19.88
C MET A 95 -0.99 -7.09 -18.87
N LYS A 96 0.25 -7.03 -18.35
CA LYS A 96 0.79 -7.99 -17.38
C LYS A 96 1.46 -7.26 -16.23
N LEU A 97 1.29 -7.84 -15.05
CA LEU A 97 2.02 -7.47 -13.84
C LEU A 97 2.89 -8.64 -13.41
N THR A 98 4.16 -8.37 -13.16
CA THR A 98 5.08 -9.29 -12.49
C THR A 98 5.44 -8.74 -11.12
N VAL A 99 5.25 -9.53 -10.07
CA VAL A 99 5.76 -9.26 -8.72
C VAL A 99 7.02 -10.09 -8.51
N LYS A 100 8.16 -9.41 -8.41
CA LYS A 100 9.49 -10.04 -8.41
C LYS A 100 9.82 -10.71 -7.08
N ASP A 101 9.34 -10.13 -5.98
CA ASP A 101 9.65 -10.59 -4.62
C ASP A 101 8.81 -11.80 -4.17
N ALA A 102 7.79 -12.17 -4.96
CA ALA A 102 7.04 -13.39 -4.73
C ALA A 102 7.93 -14.62 -5.01
N LYS A 103 7.70 -15.71 -4.25
CA LYS A 103 8.43 -16.98 -4.42
C LYS A 103 7.44 -18.12 -4.67
N PRO A 104 7.32 -18.65 -5.91
CA PRO A 104 7.93 -18.15 -7.16
C PRO A 104 7.40 -16.76 -7.57
N PRO A 105 8.08 -16.03 -8.50
CA PRO A 105 7.59 -14.77 -9.02
C PRO A 105 6.15 -14.89 -9.52
N LEU A 106 5.30 -13.95 -9.12
CA LEU A 106 3.90 -13.95 -9.50
C LEU A 106 3.74 -13.14 -10.78
N VAL A 107 3.22 -13.78 -11.83
CA VAL A 107 2.87 -13.12 -13.10
C VAL A 107 1.36 -13.21 -13.28
N ILE A 108 0.70 -12.08 -13.50
CA ILE A 108 -0.75 -12.01 -13.63
C ILE A 108 -1.16 -11.14 -14.81
N ASP A 109 -2.17 -11.61 -15.56
CA ASP A 109 -2.81 -10.84 -16.63
C ASP A 109 -3.80 -9.84 -16.03
N LEU A 110 -3.73 -8.60 -16.49
CA LEU A 110 -4.62 -7.53 -16.07
C LEU A 110 -5.71 -7.33 -17.15
N LYS A 111 -6.95 -7.15 -16.71
CA LYS A 111 -8.11 -6.97 -17.61
C LYS A 111 -8.63 -5.55 -17.50
N HIS A 112 -9.00 -4.95 -18.63
CA HIS A 112 -9.61 -3.62 -18.63
C HIS A 112 -10.88 -3.58 -17.77
N ASP A 113 -11.00 -2.58 -16.91
CA ASP A 113 -12.18 -2.30 -16.10
C ASP A 113 -12.78 -0.94 -16.48
N ALA A 114 -13.84 -0.97 -17.29
CA ALA A 114 -14.50 0.25 -17.76
C ALA A 114 -15.18 1.07 -16.64
N LYS A 115 -15.46 0.49 -15.46
CA LYS A 115 -16.08 1.20 -14.34
C LYS A 115 -15.06 2.01 -13.54
N LEU A 116 -13.84 1.50 -13.44
CA LEU A 116 -12.72 2.19 -12.79
C LEU A 116 -11.98 3.14 -13.75
N SER A 117 -12.03 2.87 -15.05
CA SER A 117 -11.55 3.81 -16.07
C SER A 117 -12.30 5.13 -16.03
N GLY A 118 -11.60 6.23 -16.27
CA GLY A 118 -12.19 7.58 -16.27
C GLY A 118 -11.19 8.65 -16.67
N ALA A 119 -11.47 9.91 -16.34
CA ALA A 119 -10.61 11.04 -16.69
C ALA A 119 -9.19 10.94 -16.09
N GLN A 120 -9.03 10.21 -15.00
CA GLN A 120 -7.76 10.06 -14.28
C GLN A 120 -6.95 8.83 -14.70
N GLY A 121 -7.42 8.02 -15.64
CA GLY A 121 -6.68 6.86 -16.14
C GLY A 121 -7.57 5.80 -16.77
N ILE A 122 -6.98 4.94 -17.60
CA ILE A 122 -7.62 3.72 -18.11
C ILE A 122 -7.20 2.56 -17.22
N ALA A 123 -8.15 1.92 -16.52
CA ALA A 123 -7.89 0.97 -15.46
C ALA A 123 -7.80 -0.48 -15.97
N PHE A 124 -6.79 -1.21 -15.50
CA PHE A 124 -6.60 -2.64 -15.71
C PHE A 124 -6.46 -3.34 -14.37
N VAL A 125 -7.28 -4.36 -14.13
CA VAL A 125 -7.41 -5.00 -12.81
C VAL A 125 -7.07 -6.48 -12.84
N ALA A 126 -6.60 -6.97 -11.69
CA ALA A 126 -6.60 -8.39 -11.38
C ALA A 126 -6.77 -8.61 -9.87
N THR A 127 -7.28 -9.78 -9.50
CA THR A 127 -7.46 -10.17 -8.10
C THR A 127 -6.55 -11.34 -7.75
N HIS A 128 -5.83 -11.25 -6.64
CA HIS A 128 -4.97 -12.33 -6.16
C HIS A 128 -4.72 -12.21 -4.66
N ASP A 129 -4.64 -13.33 -3.94
CA ASP A 129 -4.47 -13.36 -2.48
C ASP A 129 -3.21 -12.64 -1.98
N TYR A 130 -2.17 -12.57 -2.82
CA TYR A 130 -0.95 -11.82 -2.53
C TYR A 130 -1.25 -10.35 -2.20
N PHE A 131 -2.21 -9.73 -2.91
CA PHE A 131 -2.59 -8.33 -2.72
C PHE A 131 -3.52 -8.09 -1.54
N GLY A 132 -3.89 -9.13 -0.78
CA GLY A 132 -4.64 -8.99 0.48
C GLY A 132 -3.76 -8.62 1.68
N LYS A 133 -2.44 -8.58 1.49
CA LYS A 133 -1.47 -8.30 2.55
C LYS A 133 -0.70 -7.02 2.22
N PRO A 134 -0.57 -6.08 3.16
CA PRO A 134 0.29 -4.93 2.99
C PRO A 134 1.75 -5.38 3.08
N VAL A 135 2.38 -5.49 1.93
CA VAL A 135 3.80 -5.77 1.76
C VAL A 135 4.36 -4.80 0.73
N ASP A 136 5.64 -4.48 0.85
CA ASP A 136 6.36 -3.78 -0.20
C ASP A 136 6.48 -4.70 -1.43
N ILE A 137 6.44 -4.10 -2.61
CA ILE A 137 6.42 -4.82 -3.87
C ILE A 137 7.39 -4.14 -4.83
N ASP A 138 8.43 -4.84 -5.24
CA ASP A 138 9.14 -4.54 -6.46
C ASP A 138 8.55 -5.37 -7.60
N GLY A 139 8.19 -4.70 -8.68
CA GLY A 139 7.47 -5.31 -9.79
C GLY A 139 7.84 -4.75 -11.15
N HIS A 140 7.24 -5.34 -12.17
CA HIS A 140 7.32 -4.93 -13.56
C HIS A 140 5.92 -4.90 -14.15
N ILE A 141 5.57 -3.80 -14.83
CA ILE A 141 4.29 -3.66 -15.53
C ILE A 141 4.59 -3.54 -17.01
N SER A 142 3.96 -4.39 -17.81
CA SER A 142 4.10 -4.37 -19.27
C SER A 142 2.76 -4.46 -19.97
N GLY A 143 2.75 -4.05 -21.24
CA GLY A 143 1.59 -4.11 -22.12
C GLY A 143 1.92 -3.64 -23.52
N LYS A 144 0.93 -3.63 -24.41
CA LYS A 144 1.03 -3.04 -25.75
C LYS A 144 0.04 -1.91 -25.88
N VAL A 145 0.48 -0.79 -26.43
CA VAL A 145 -0.37 0.36 -26.75
C VAL A 145 -0.29 0.60 -28.25
N ASP A 146 -1.41 0.43 -28.95
CA ASP A 146 -1.49 0.47 -30.41
C ASP A 146 -0.50 -0.49 -31.07
N GLY A 147 -0.35 -1.69 -30.48
CA GLY A 147 0.57 -2.73 -30.93
C GLY A 147 2.04 -2.53 -30.54
N LYS A 148 2.45 -1.33 -30.11
CA LYS A 148 3.83 -1.09 -29.62
C LYS A 148 3.97 -1.61 -28.18
N PRO A 149 4.98 -2.45 -27.87
CA PRO A 149 5.22 -2.92 -26.51
C PRO A 149 5.81 -1.82 -25.62
N TYR A 150 5.40 -1.85 -24.37
CA TYR A 150 5.89 -1.01 -23.29
C TYR A 150 6.08 -1.85 -22.03
N GLY A 151 7.02 -1.45 -21.19
CA GLY A 151 7.18 -2.05 -19.87
C GLY A 151 8.29 -1.39 -19.09
N ASP A 152 8.09 -1.22 -17.80
CA ASP A 152 9.11 -0.72 -16.89
C ASP A 152 8.83 -1.23 -15.47
N ASP A 153 9.84 -1.09 -14.63
CA ASP A 153 9.81 -1.48 -13.24
C ASP A 153 9.13 -0.42 -12.37
N PHE A 154 8.61 -0.86 -11.23
CA PHE A 154 8.12 0.02 -10.19
C PHE A 154 8.47 -0.54 -8.80
N SER A 155 8.50 0.36 -7.82
CA SER A 155 8.63 0.02 -6.41
C SER A 155 7.46 0.60 -5.64
N TYR A 156 6.69 -0.27 -4.99
CA TYR A 156 5.57 0.08 -4.14
C TYR A 156 5.92 -0.16 -2.68
N GLN A 157 5.61 0.82 -1.84
CA GLN A 157 5.80 0.75 -0.40
C GLN A 157 4.45 0.69 0.28
N ALA A 158 4.19 -0.38 1.02
CA ALA A 158 2.95 -0.52 1.75
C ALA A 158 2.88 0.57 2.84
N PRO A 159 1.73 1.25 3.02
CA PRO A 159 1.56 2.17 4.13
C PRO A 159 1.79 1.44 5.45
N LYS A 160 2.59 2.02 6.36
CA LYS A 160 3.00 1.38 7.63
C LYS A 160 1.84 0.78 8.45
N ASN A 161 0.67 1.42 8.41
CA ASN A 161 -0.53 1.00 9.13
C ASN A 161 -1.65 0.46 8.22
N ALA A 162 -1.34 0.13 6.96
CA ALA A 162 -2.32 -0.37 5.99
C ALA A 162 -3.11 -1.57 6.51
N ARG A 163 -2.45 -2.45 7.28
CA ARG A 163 -3.13 -3.62 7.88
C ARG A 163 -4.30 -3.21 8.78
N ILE A 164 -4.18 -2.09 9.50
CA ILE A 164 -5.21 -1.62 10.43
C ILE A 164 -6.36 -0.93 9.67
N PHE A 165 -6.04 -0.12 8.66
CA PHE A 165 -7.00 0.80 8.04
C PHE A 165 -7.57 0.36 6.69
N LEU A 166 -6.83 -0.48 5.95
CA LEU A 166 -7.13 -0.84 4.56
C LEU A 166 -7.44 -2.33 4.38
N VAL A 167 -7.31 -3.15 5.43
CA VAL A 167 -7.59 -4.59 5.39
C VAL A 167 -8.75 -4.92 6.32
N PRO A 168 -9.81 -5.60 5.83
CA PRO A 168 -10.92 -6.03 6.67
C PRO A 168 -10.47 -6.86 7.87
N SER A 169 -11.22 -6.75 8.95
CA SER A 169 -11.06 -7.54 10.17
C SER A 169 -12.38 -7.66 10.92
N LYS A 170 -12.40 -8.38 12.03
CA LYS A 170 -13.60 -8.75 12.81
C LYS A 170 -14.74 -7.70 12.75
N LEU A 171 -14.59 -6.56 13.44
CA LEU A 171 -15.60 -5.48 13.44
C LEU A 171 -15.41 -4.41 12.35
N TYR A 172 -14.39 -4.52 11.51
CA TYR A 172 -14.06 -3.50 10.52
C TYR A 172 -14.13 -4.10 9.12
N SER A 173 -15.27 -3.86 8.46
CA SER A 173 -15.66 -4.47 7.20
C SER A 173 -15.11 -3.73 5.97
N LEU A 174 -15.25 -4.34 4.79
CA LEU A 174 -15.02 -3.66 3.51
C LEU A 174 -15.90 -2.42 3.35
N ALA A 175 -17.16 -2.48 3.80
CA ALA A 175 -18.08 -1.35 3.76
C ALA A 175 -17.57 -0.18 4.63
N ASP A 176 -16.99 -0.48 5.79
CA ASP A 176 -16.39 0.54 6.65
C ASP A 176 -15.16 1.18 6.00
N ILE A 177 -14.28 0.38 5.39
CA ILE A 177 -13.10 0.89 4.66
C ILE A 177 -13.53 1.84 3.55
N LYS A 178 -14.54 1.45 2.76
CA LYS A 178 -15.11 2.29 1.70
C LYS A 178 -15.77 3.55 2.26
N ALA A 179 -16.53 3.45 3.35
CA ALA A 179 -17.16 4.60 4.01
C ALA A 179 -16.14 5.59 4.57
N ASN A 180 -14.92 5.13 4.89
CA ASN A 180 -13.81 5.98 5.29
C ASN A 180 -12.97 6.52 4.13
N GLY A 181 -13.26 6.11 2.89
CA GLY A 181 -12.57 6.56 1.67
C GLY A 181 -11.38 5.71 1.26
N GLY A 182 -11.21 4.49 1.80
CA GLY A 182 -10.09 3.61 1.45
C GLY A 182 -8.71 4.20 1.79
N THR A 183 -8.63 4.96 2.88
CA THR A 183 -7.46 5.76 3.25
C THR A 183 -6.97 5.49 4.67
N THR A 184 -5.82 6.04 5.04
CA THR A 184 -5.34 6.11 6.42
C THR A 184 -5.74 7.44 7.08
N PRO A 185 -5.76 7.53 8.42
CA PRO A 185 -6.00 8.80 9.12
C PRO A 185 -5.00 9.89 8.76
N ASP A 186 -3.73 9.54 8.55
CA ASP A 186 -2.67 10.50 8.22
C ASP A 186 -2.96 11.24 6.91
N VAL A 187 -3.55 10.54 5.93
CA VAL A 187 -3.96 11.12 4.65
C VAL A 187 -5.30 11.85 4.80
N LYS A 188 -6.31 11.23 5.42
CA LYS A 188 -7.67 11.81 5.55
C LYS A 188 -7.67 13.14 6.30
N PHE A 189 -6.81 13.25 7.30
CA PHE A 189 -6.76 14.39 8.21
C PHE A 189 -5.47 15.22 8.06
N ALA A 190 -4.76 15.08 6.94
CA ALA A 190 -3.56 15.86 6.65
C ALA A 190 -3.83 17.36 6.83
N GLY A 191 -2.94 18.05 7.55
CA GLY A 191 -3.03 19.50 7.80
C GLY A 191 -4.10 19.93 8.82
N LYS A 192 -4.88 19.00 9.40
CA LYS A 192 -5.86 19.33 10.44
C LYS A 192 -5.26 19.27 11.84
N ALA A 193 -5.51 20.30 12.64
CA ALA A 193 -5.17 20.32 14.05
C ALA A 193 -6.33 19.73 14.87
N PHE A 194 -6.03 18.69 15.65
CA PHE A 194 -6.94 18.12 16.63
C PHE A 194 -6.33 18.29 18.01
N MET A 195 -7.18 18.37 19.04
CA MET A 195 -6.82 18.81 20.39
C MET A 195 -6.63 20.34 20.44
N ARG A 196 -7.65 21.03 20.90
CA ARG A 196 -7.61 22.49 21.12
C ARG A 196 -7.35 22.75 22.59
N GLU A 197 -6.55 23.76 22.89
CA GLU A 197 -6.43 24.27 24.25
C GLU A 197 -7.70 25.03 24.65
N GLY A 198 -7.94 25.19 25.95
CA GLY A 198 -9.10 25.95 26.46
C GLY A 198 -10.47 25.30 26.22
N VAL A 199 -10.51 24.00 25.91
CA VAL A 199 -11.76 23.27 25.73
C VAL A 199 -12.53 23.20 27.07
N PRO A 200 -13.81 23.60 27.11
CA PRO A 200 -14.61 23.53 28.33
C PRO A 200 -14.66 22.12 28.93
N GLN A 201 -14.77 22.06 30.25
CA GLN A 201 -14.93 20.80 31.00
C GLN A 201 -16.12 20.00 30.45
N LEU A 202 -15.98 18.67 30.46
CA LEU A 202 -17.03 17.76 30.00
C LEU A 202 -18.26 17.87 30.91
N LYS A 203 -19.43 17.83 30.28
CA LYS A 203 -20.74 17.73 30.93
C LYS A 203 -21.36 16.37 30.64
N ALA A 204 -22.26 15.90 31.49
CA ALA A 204 -22.97 14.65 31.26
C ALA A 204 -23.63 14.66 29.87
N GLY A 205 -23.47 13.57 29.13
CA GLY A 205 -23.94 13.45 27.75
C GLY A 205 -22.98 13.98 26.67
N ASP A 206 -21.88 14.64 27.03
CA ASP A 206 -20.86 15.03 26.05
C ASP A 206 -20.22 13.80 25.40
N LYS A 207 -20.00 13.85 24.09
CA LYS A 207 -19.29 12.77 23.37
C LYS A 207 -17.82 12.74 23.76
N VAL A 208 -17.33 11.54 24.09
CA VAL A 208 -15.95 11.32 24.49
C VAL A 208 -15.23 10.37 23.55
N CYS A 209 -13.92 10.57 23.40
CA CYS A 209 -13.06 9.70 22.65
C CYS A 209 -13.11 8.28 23.24
N PRO A 210 -13.38 7.23 22.42
CA PRO A 210 -13.44 5.86 22.88
C PRO A 210 -12.19 5.37 23.63
N ILE A 211 -11.04 5.95 23.28
CA ILE A 211 -9.72 5.58 23.80
C ILE A 211 -9.32 6.37 25.04
N THR A 212 -9.41 7.70 24.99
CA THR A 212 -8.84 8.56 26.04
C THR A 212 -9.87 9.07 27.03
N LYS A 213 -11.17 8.91 26.74
CA LYS A 213 -12.30 9.49 27.50
C LYS A 213 -12.28 11.03 27.58
N LYS A 214 -11.38 11.71 26.86
CA LYS A 214 -11.39 13.16 26.65
C LYS A 214 -12.48 13.55 25.66
N ARG A 215 -12.80 14.85 25.59
CA ARG A 215 -13.74 15.39 24.58
C ARG A 215 -13.36 14.92 23.17
N ALA A 216 -14.34 14.36 22.45
CA ALA A 216 -14.16 14.01 21.05
C ALA A 216 -14.29 15.26 20.15
N ASP A 217 -13.64 15.25 18.99
CA ASP A 217 -13.81 16.26 17.96
C ASP A 217 -14.77 15.72 16.89
N ALA A 218 -15.84 16.46 16.62
CA ALA A 218 -16.88 16.08 15.66
C ALA A 218 -16.36 16.02 14.21
N GLU A 219 -15.17 16.56 13.90
CA GLU A 219 -14.53 16.38 12.60
C GLU A 219 -13.64 15.14 12.54
N CYS A 220 -13.15 14.64 13.67
CA CYS A 220 -12.29 13.46 13.74
C CYS A 220 -13.16 12.19 13.78
N ILE A 221 -13.79 11.89 12.63
CA ILE A 221 -14.74 10.77 12.51
C ILE A 221 -14.16 9.59 11.74
N TRP A 222 -14.42 8.39 12.27
CA TRP A 222 -14.18 7.12 11.57
C TRP A 222 -15.39 6.19 11.67
N VAL A 223 -15.69 5.48 10.58
CA VAL A 223 -16.76 4.48 10.53
C VAL A 223 -16.20 3.11 10.92
N ILE A 224 -16.85 2.41 11.86
CA ILE A 224 -16.50 1.04 12.29
C ILE A 224 -17.80 0.28 12.54
N ASN A 225 -17.97 -0.89 11.94
CA ASN A 225 -19.19 -1.69 12.02
C ASN A 225 -20.46 -0.87 11.70
N GLY A 226 -20.40 -0.05 10.64
CA GLY A 226 -21.46 0.84 10.20
C GLY A 226 -21.74 2.06 11.08
N GLN A 227 -21.01 2.23 12.19
CA GLN A 227 -21.25 3.31 13.16
C GLN A 227 -20.19 4.41 13.05
N ARG A 228 -20.61 5.66 13.19
CA ARG A 228 -19.72 6.83 13.20
C ARG A 228 -19.17 7.07 14.61
N TYR A 229 -17.87 6.83 14.80
CA TYR A 229 -17.16 7.14 16.03
C TYR A 229 -16.47 8.49 15.92
N GLU A 230 -16.50 9.27 16.99
CA GLU A 230 -15.79 10.54 17.11
C GLU A 230 -14.57 10.36 18.03
N PHE A 231 -13.43 10.93 17.65
CA PHE A 231 -12.18 10.78 18.36
C PHE A 231 -11.62 12.14 18.76
N CYS A 232 -10.78 12.18 19.79
CA CYS A 232 -10.08 13.42 20.12
C CYS A 232 -8.92 13.72 19.17
N CYS A 233 -8.38 12.71 18.48
CA CYS A 233 -7.29 12.85 17.50
C CYS A 233 -7.12 11.60 16.61
N PRO A 234 -6.46 11.73 15.43
CA PRO A 234 -6.27 10.63 14.48
C PRO A 234 -5.58 9.37 15.05
N PRO A 235 -4.54 9.45 15.91
CA PRO A 235 -3.93 8.26 16.49
C PRO A 235 -4.87 7.39 17.34
N CYS A 236 -5.95 7.97 17.88
CA CYS A 236 -6.94 7.18 18.64
C CYS A 236 -7.78 6.25 17.74
N ILE A 237 -7.90 6.56 16.45
CA ILE A 237 -8.64 5.73 15.48
C ILE A 237 -7.93 4.37 15.35
N GLY A 238 -6.62 4.38 15.12
CA GLY A 238 -5.82 3.16 15.00
C GLY A 238 -5.89 2.29 16.26
N ARG A 239 -5.87 2.92 17.44
CA ARG A 239 -6.01 2.20 18.71
C ARG A 239 -7.38 1.53 18.87
N LEU A 240 -8.47 2.17 18.44
CA LEU A 240 -9.79 1.55 18.51
C LEU A 240 -9.95 0.45 17.46
N LEU A 241 -9.45 0.64 16.25
CA LEU A 241 -9.44 -0.40 15.23
C LEU A 241 -8.60 -1.62 15.64
N GLN A 242 -7.48 -1.42 16.34
CA GLN A 242 -6.70 -2.51 16.89
C GLN A 242 -7.53 -3.30 17.92
N LYS A 243 -8.24 -2.61 18.83
CA LYS A 243 -9.19 -3.27 19.76
C LYS A 243 -10.32 -3.99 19.03
N ALA A 244 -10.89 -3.37 18.01
CA ALA A 244 -11.95 -3.93 17.18
C ALA A 244 -11.49 -5.20 16.43
N ARG A 245 -10.19 -5.32 16.15
CA ARG A 245 -9.55 -6.51 15.57
C ARG A 245 -9.24 -7.57 16.61
N ASP A 246 -8.62 -7.20 17.72
CA ASP A 246 -8.08 -8.17 18.67
C ASP A 246 -9.17 -8.67 19.64
N GLU A 247 -9.93 -7.73 20.22
CA GLU A 247 -10.89 -7.95 21.29
C GLU A 247 -12.24 -7.25 20.96
N PRO A 248 -12.95 -7.66 19.90
CA PRO A 248 -14.12 -6.92 19.41
C PRO A 248 -15.23 -6.74 20.46
N SER A 249 -15.37 -7.66 21.41
CA SER A 249 -16.37 -7.60 22.49
C SER A 249 -16.20 -6.40 23.44
N VAL A 250 -15.03 -5.75 23.48
CA VAL A 250 -14.79 -4.59 24.34
C VAL A 250 -15.09 -3.26 23.64
N VAL A 251 -15.37 -3.29 22.34
CA VAL A 251 -15.78 -2.12 21.57
C VAL A 251 -17.29 -1.94 21.73
N LYS A 252 -17.68 -0.92 22.49
CA LYS A 252 -19.09 -0.54 22.69
C LYS A 252 -19.66 0.10 21.42
N LYS A 253 -20.98 0.30 21.35
CA LYS A 253 -21.58 1.10 20.27
C LYS A 253 -21.10 2.55 20.36
N ALA A 254 -21.05 3.23 19.22
CA ALA A 254 -20.62 4.63 19.15
C ALA A 254 -21.44 5.55 20.09
N SER A 255 -22.74 5.28 20.23
CA SER A 255 -23.65 6.03 21.11
C SER A 255 -23.38 5.86 22.61
N GLU A 256 -22.57 4.88 23.01
CA GLU A 256 -22.26 4.60 24.42
C GLU A 256 -21.01 5.34 24.92
N TYR A 257 -20.29 6.04 24.03
CA TYR A 257 -19.12 6.83 24.40
C TYR A 257 -19.52 8.25 24.78
N LEU A 258 -20.22 8.36 25.90
CA LEU A 258 -20.67 9.60 26.51
C LEU A 258 -19.97 9.81 27.86
N HIS A 259 -19.78 11.07 28.24
CA HIS A 259 -19.38 11.41 29.60
C HIS A 259 -20.58 11.22 30.54
N GLU A 260 -20.40 10.46 31.63
CA GLU A 260 -21.48 10.14 32.57
C GLU A 260 -21.80 11.29 33.54
N GLY A 261 -20.97 12.34 33.58
CA GLY A 261 -21.02 13.38 34.60
C GLY A 261 -20.30 12.93 35.87
N SER A 262 -19.70 13.87 36.58
CA SER A 262 -19.15 13.70 37.94
C SER A 262 -19.97 14.53 38.91
#